data_AF-A0AAI8VK68-F1
#
_entry.id   AF-A0AAI8VK68-F1
#
_cell.length_a   1.000
_cell.length_b   1.000
_cell.length_c   1.000
_cell.angle_alpha   90.00
_cell.angle_beta   90.00
_cell.angle_gamma   90.00
#
_symmetry.space_group_name_H-M   'P 1'
#
loop_
_entity.id
_entity.type
_entity.pdbx_description
1 polymer ?
#
loop_
_entity_poly.entity_id
_entity_poly.type
_entity_poly.pdbx_seq_one_letter_code
_entity_poly.pdbx_strand_id
1 'polypeptide(L)'
;MGVTDASCGTTNGLASIHTVNVRQFAPKTYLSVFNKFDSFLKRYPDSRTSALILETFANDAPLAVPDDSTAYPWRDARGNFMIQMRWTGLDNPFGETANAFAKKLRADLVATSGYTDLSVYVSYAHGDETAEQKFGREKLPRLVTLKKEWDPENVFGYCNPLPSRYGE
;
A
#
# COMPACT_ATOMS: atom_id res chain seq x y z
N MET A 1 20.89 1.16 -16.12
CA MET A 1 19.77 0.20 -16.02
C MET A 1 18.59 1.01 -15.51
N GLY A 2 17.66 1.37 -16.39
CA GLY A 2 16.58 2.30 -16.08
C GLY A 2 15.49 1.64 -15.23
N VAL A 3 14.99 2.36 -14.24
CA VAL A 3 13.80 1.97 -13.49
C VAL A 3 12.61 1.98 -14.48
N THR A 4 12.02 0.82 -14.72
CA THR A 4 10.82 0.64 -15.55
C THR A 4 9.57 0.66 -14.68
N ASP A 5 8.37 0.83 -15.26
CA ASP A 5 7.11 0.65 -14.51
C ASP A 5 7.02 -0.75 -13.86
N ALA A 6 7.58 -1.77 -14.52
CA ALA A 6 7.70 -3.12 -13.96
C ALA A 6 8.66 -3.22 -12.75
N SER A 7 9.55 -2.23 -12.56
CA SER A 7 10.42 -2.12 -11.39
C SER A 7 9.70 -1.55 -10.17
N CYS A 8 8.59 -0.83 -10.42
CA CYS A 8 7.84 -0.11 -9.39
C CYS A 8 6.49 -0.73 -9.06
N GLY A 9 5.90 -1.48 -10.00
CA GLY A 9 4.76 -2.34 -9.74
C GLY A 9 5.19 -3.65 -9.11
N THR A 10 4.51 -4.08 -8.05
CA THR A 10 4.69 -5.44 -7.48
C THR A 10 3.89 -6.50 -8.25
N THR A 11 3.48 -6.19 -9.48
CA THR A 11 2.56 -7.03 -10.27
C THR A 11 3.29 -7.90 -11.30
N ASN A 12 4.54 -7.58 -11.66
CA ASN A 12 5.29 -8.27 -12.73
C ASN A 12 6.54 -9.00 -12.21
N GLY A 13 6.58 -9.29 -10.91
CA GLY A 13 7.70 -9.99 -10.26
C GLY A 13 7.28 -11.31 -9.60
N LEU A 14 8.21 -11.93 -8.89
CA LEU A 14 7.97 -13.14 -8.08
C LEU A 14 7.29 -12.85 -6.73
N ALA A 15 6.78 -11.63 -6.57
CA ALA A 15 6.19 -11.14 -5.34
C ALA A 15 5.12 -10.09 -5.63
N SER A 16 4.04 -10.11 -4.85
CA SER A 16 3.03 -9.06 -4.77
C SER A 16 2.97 -8.54 -3.34
N ILE A 17 3.11 -7.22 -3.17
CA ILE A 17 3.09 -6.58 -1.86
C ILE A 17 1.89 -5.65 -1.81
N HIS A 18 1.01 -5.90 -0.85
CA HIS A 18 -0.13 -5.05 -0.53
C HIS A 18 0.06 -4.47 0.87
N THR A 19 -0.24 -3.19 1.04
CA THR A 19 -0.08 -2.51 2.32
C THR A 19 -1.35 -1.82 2.77
N VAL A 20 -1.43 -1.54 4.07
CA VAL A 20 -2.49 -0.77 4.70
C VAL A 20 -1.97 -0.12 5.97
N ASN A 21 -2.08 1.21 6.06
CA ASN A 21 -1.88 1.91 7.33
C ASN A 21 -3.05 1.60 8.27
N VAL A 22 -2.75 1.45 9.55
CA VAL A 22 -3.75 1.21 10.59
C VAL A 22 -3.59 2.26 11.69
N ARG A 23 -4.69 2.91 12.05
CA ARG A 23 -4.79 3.85 13.18
C ARG A 23 -5.12 3.12 14.48
N GLN A 24 -5.65 1.90 14.40
CA GLN A 24 -5.94 1.05 15.54
C GLN A 24 -5.51 -0.40 15.29
N PHE A 25 -5.11 -1.08 16.36
CA PHE A 25 -4.89 -2.52 16.33
C PHE A 25 -6.23 -3.22 16.53
N ALA A 26 -6.59 -4.12 15.61
CA ALA A 26 -7.83 -4.88 15.65
C ALA A 26 -7.53 -6.38 15.83
N PRO A 27 -7.34 -6.86 17.09
CA PRO A 27 -6.85 -8.22 17.34
C PRO A 27 -7.68 -9.33 16.69
N LYS A 28 -9.02 -9.17 16.65
CA LYS A 28 -9.92 -10.13 16.00
C LYS A 28 -9.66 -10.23 14.49
N THR A 29 -9.46 -9.10 13.82
CA THR A 29 -9.11 -9.08 12.40
C THR A 29 -7.74 -9.70 12.17
N TYR A 30 -6.75 -9.37 12.99
CA TYR A 30 -5.39 -9.89 12.83
C TYR A 30 -5.34 -11.40 13.00
N LEU A 31 -6.06 -11.95 14.00
CA LEU A 31 -6.20 -13.38 14.18
C LEU A 31 -6.88 -14.04 12.98
N SER A 32 -7.96 -13.44 12.46
CA SER A 32 -8.63 -13.93 11.23
C SER A 32 -7.70 -13.93 10.03
N VAL A 33 -6.95 -12.84 9.80
CA VAL A 33 -5.98 -12.71 8.72
C VAL A 33 -4.88 -13.76 8.84
N PHE A 34 -4.32 -13.95 10.05
CA PHE A 34 -3.31 -14.98 10.31
C PHE A 34 -3.83 -16.39 10.02
N ASN A 35 -5.05 -16.73 10.48
CA ASN A 35 -5.65 -18.04 10.23
C ASN A 35 -5.93 -18.29 8.74
N LYS A 36 -6.40 -17.27 8.01
CA LYS A 36 -6.58 -17.33 6.56
C LYS A 36 -5.24 -17.56 5.86
N PHE A 37 -4.20 -16.85 6.30
CA PHE A 37 -2.85 -16.97 5.75
C PHE A 37 -2.24 -18.35 6.01
N ASP A 38 -2.31 -18.88 7.23
CA ASP A 38 -1.88 -20.25 7.56
C ASP A 38 -2.59 -21.30 6.69
N SER A 39 -3.91 -21.19 6.54
CA SER A 39 -4.70 -22.09 5.68
C SER A 39 -4.25 -22.01 4.22
N PHE A 40 -3.92 -20.80 3.75
CA PHE A 40 -3.42 -20.57 2.40
C PHE A 40 -2.04 -21.20 2.19
N LEU A 41 -1.10 -21.01 3.12
CA LEU A 41 0.24 -21.61 3.05
C LEU A 41 0.21 -23.14 3.04
N LYS A 42 -0.68 -23.76 3.83
CA LYS A 42 -0.89 -25.22 3.85
C LYS A 42 -1.44 -25.74 2.53
N ARG A 43 -2.35 -24.98 1.91
CA ARG A 43 -2.98 -25.34 0.63
C ARG A 43 -2.05 -25.17 -0.56
N TYR A 44 -1.16 -24.18 -0.53
CA TYR A 44 -0.31 -23.80 -1.66
C TYR A 44 1.17 -23.79 -1.27
N PRO A 45 1.89 -24.91 -1.45
CA PRO A 45 3.32 -25.02 -1.14
C PRO A 45 4.22 -23.94 -1.76
N ASP A 46 3.88 -23.44 -2.95
CA ASP A 46 4.62 -22.38 -3.65
C ASP A 46 4.62 -21.04 -2.90
N SER A 47 3.66 -20.84 -2.00
CA SER A 47 3.52 -19.59 -1.22
C SER A 47 4.35 -19.54 0.06
N ARG A 48 5.12 -20.59 0.40
CA ARG A 48 5.81 -20.74 1.70
C ARG A 48 6.79 -19.61 2.05
N THR A 49 7.28 -18.86 1.07
CA THR A 49 8.17 -17.71 1.28
C THR A 49 7.43 -16.39 1.46
N SER A 50 6.09 -16.41 1.45
CA SER A 50 5.24 -15.27 1.74
C SER A 50 5.32 -14.89 3.22
N ALA A 51 5.05 -13.62 3.54
CA ALA A 51 5.07 -13.11 4.90
C ALA A 51 3.94 -12.10 5.15
N LEU A 52 3.48 -12.08 6.40
CA LEU A 52 2.70 -10.99 6.97
C LEU A 52 3.64 -10.19 7.88
N ILE A 53 3.73 -8.88 7.68
CA ILE A 53 4.58 -8.00 8.48
C ILE A 53 3.73 -6.87 9.03
N LEU A 54 3.79 -6.64 10.33
CA LEU A 54 3.23 -5.46 10.97
C LEU A 54 4.40 -4.59 11.42
N GLU A 55 4.57 -3.45 10.75
CA GLU A 55 5.55 -2.43 11.14
C GLU A 55 4.87 -1.42 12.06
N THR A 56 5.45 -1.20 13.24
CA THR A 56 4.96 -0.21 14.20
C THR A 56 6.11 0.64 14.68
N PHE A 57 5.88 1.94 14.74
CA PHE A 57 6.81 2.91 15.30
C PHE A 57 6.05 3.82 16.27
N ALA A 58 6.75 4.41 17.23
CA ALA A 58 6.16 5.48 18.04
C ALA A 58 5.74 6.63 17.11
N ASN A 59 4.48 7.06 17.19
CA ASN A 59 3.93 8.07 16.28
C ASN A 59 3.77 9.46 16.93
N ASP A 60 4.21 9.64 18.18
CA ASP A 60 4.12 10.92 18.91
C ASP A 60 4.85 12.07 18.18
N ALA A 61 6.06 11.82 17.69
CA ALA A 61 6.84 12.84 16.99
C ALA A 61 6.23 13.21 15.61
N PRO A 62 5.84 12.25 14.75
CA PRO A 62 5.07 12.56 13.54
C PRO A 62 3.74 13.28 13.79
N LEU A 63 3.03 12.94 14.87
CA LEU A 63 1.77 13.56 15.29
C LEU A 63 1.93 14.99 15.79
N ALA A 64 3.04 15.32 16.45
CA ALA A 64 3.31 16.66 16.98
C ALA A 64 3.57 17.71 15.88
N VAL A 65 3.82 17.27 14.65
CA VAL A 65 4.07 18.14 13.50
C VAL A 65 2.73 18.50 12.83
N PRO A 66 2.43 19.80 12.60
CA PRO A 66 1.19 20.21 11.94
C PRO A 66 1.00 19.51 10.60
N ASP A 67 -0.23 19.08 10.33
CA ASP A 67 -0.53 18.23 9.18
C ASP A 67 -0.17 18.93 7.84
N ASP A 68 -0.42 20.23 7.72
CA ASP A 68 -0.16 21.07 6.54
C ASP A 68 1.33 21.43 6.30
N SER A 69 2.22 21.08 7.23
CA SER A 69 3.65 21.37 7.13
C SER A 69 4.42 20.44 6.18
N THR A 70 3.87 19.28 5.83
CA THR A 70 4.49 18.34 4.87
C THR A 70 3.44 17.67 3.97
N ALA A 71 3.92 16.85 3.03
CA ALA A 71 3.07 16.11 2.09
C ALA A 71 2.50 14.79 2.65
N TYR A 72 2.97 14.28 3.80
CA TYR A 72 2.54 12.97 4.31
C TYR A 72 1.23 13.09 5.11
N PRO A 73 0.13 12.44 4.68
CA PRO A 73 -1.20 12.63 5.29
C PRO A 73 -1.49 11.70 6.49
N TRP A 74 -0.81 10.56 6.61
CA TRP A 74 -1.19 9.48 7.54
C TRP A 74 -0.44 9.55 8.88
N ARG A 75 -0.26 10.75 9.43
CA ARG A 75 0.57 11.00 10.64
C ARG A 75 0.09 10.27 11.88
N ASP A 76 -1.20 10.00 11.95
CA ASP A 76 -1.85 9.30 13.05
C ASP A 76 -1.86 7.78 12.90
N ALA A 77 -1.25 7.25 11.83
CA ALA A 77 -1.05 5.81 11.69
C ALA A 77 -0.22 5.29 12.87
N ARG A 78 -0.68 4.18 13.45
CA ARG A 78 0.02 3.46 14.54
C ARG A 78 0.81 2.26 14.01
N GLY A 79 0.54 1.84 12.78
CA GLY A 79 1.31 0.83 12.09
C GLY A 79 1.01 0.75 10.60
N ASN A 80 1.85 0.01 9.91
CA ASN A 80 1.71 -0.37 8.51
C ASN A 80 1.70 -1.89 8.42
N PHE A 81 0.60 -2.47 7.91
CA PHE A 81 0.48 -3.91 7.72
C PHE A 81 0.82 -4.23 6.26
N MET A 82 1.80 -5.11 6.06
CA MET A 82 2.24 -5.57 4.74
C MET A 82 1.91 -7.04 4.55
N ILE A 83 1.25 -7.34 3.43
CA ILE A 83 0.97 -8.67 2.95
C ILE A 83 1.92 -8.94 1.78
N GLN A 84 3.02 -9.65 2.05
CA GLN A 84 4.02 -9.99 1.05
C GLN A 84 3.76 -11.40 0.54
N MET A 85 3.09 -11.51 -0.60
CA MET A 85 2.94 -12.79 -1.28
C MET A 85 4.15 -13.03 -2.16
N ARG A 86 4.72 -14.24 -2.10
CA ARG A 86 5.87 -14.65 -2.93
C ARG A 86 5.62 -16.03 -3.52
N TRP A 87 6.17 -16.27 -4.70
CA TRP A 87 6.09 -17.55 -5.40
C TRP A 87 7.34 -17.80 -6.26
N THR A 88 7.44 -19.00 -6.81
CA THR A 88 8.56 -19.41 -7.66
C THR A 88 8.16 -19.47 -9.13
N GLY A 89 9.00 -18.95 -10.02
CA GLY A 89 8.79 -18.92 -11.47
C GLY A 89 7.94 -17.73 -11.93
N LEU A 90 8.45 -16.95 -12.88
CA LEU A 90 7.76 -15.76 -13.41
C LEU A 90 6.50 -16.15 -14.20
N ASP A 91 6.54 -17.30 -14.89
CA ASP A 91 5.41 -17.83 -15.66
C ASP A 91 4.44 -18.68 -14.80
N ASN A 92 4.58 -18.65 -13.47
CA ASN A 92 3.72 -19.43 -12.59
C ASN A 92 2.33 -18.78 -12.49
N PRO A 93 1.25 -19.45 -12.97
CA PRO A 93 -0.10 -18.90 -12.93
C PRO A 93 -0.62 -18.70 -11.49
N PHE A 94 0.08 -19.24 -10.49
CA PHE A 94 -0.22 -19.02 -9.08
C PHE A 94 -0.14 -17.55 -8.65
N GLY A 95 0.62 -16.70 -9.35
CA GLY A 95 0.73 -15.27 -9.05
C GLY A 95 -0.64 -14.59 -8.92
N GLU A 96 -1.58 -14.91 -9.82
CA GLU A 96 -2.95 -14.35 -9.76
C GLU A 96 -3.74 -14.84 -8.53
N THR A 97 -3.56 -16.11 -8.15
CA THR A 97 -4.18 -16.67 -6.95
C THR A 97 -3.65 -15.98 -5.69
N ALA A 98 -2.34 -15.75 -5.64
CA ALA A 98 -1.68 -15.08 -4.54
C ALA A 98 -2.10 -13.61 -4.45
N ASN A 99 -2.16 -12.89 -5.57
CA ASN A 99 -2.61 -11.50 -5.66
C ASN A 99 -4.07 -11.34 -5.21
N ALA A 100 -4.97 -12.19 -5.71
CA ALA A 100 -6.37 -12.19 -5.30
C ALA A 100 -6.55 -12.48 -3.81
N PHE A 101 -5.73 -13.36 -3.25
CA PHE A 101 -5.73 -13.64 -1.82
C PHE A 101 -5.24 -12.44 -0.99
N ALA A 102 -4.16 -11.79 -1.40
CA ALA A 102 -3.65 -10.59 -0.72
C ALA A 102 -4.67 -9.45 -0.71
N LYS A 103 -5.38 -9.21 -1.82
CA LYS A 103 -6.46 -8.21 -1.88
C LYS A 103 -7.58 -8.49 -0.88
N LYS A 104 -7.95 -9.77 -0.67
CA LYS A 104 -8.95 -10.17 0.34
C LYS A 104 -8.47 -9.86 1.75
N LEU A 105 -7.22 -10.20 2.08
CA LEU A 105 -6.65 -9.89 3.39
C LEU A 105 -6.55 -8.38 3.61
N ARG A 106 -6.15 -7.60 2.59
CA ARG A 106 -6.11 -6.13 2.67
C ARG A 106 -7.51 -5.57 2.94
N ALA A 107 -8.54 -6.09 2.28
CA ALA A 107 -9.92 -5.66 2.52
C ALA A 107 -10.38 -5.91 3.97
N ASP A 108 -10.05 -7.08 4.55
CA ASP A 108 -10.34 -7.36 5.97
C ASP A 108 -9.66 -6.34 6.91
N LEU A 109 -8.40 -6.01 6.62
CA LEU A 109 -7.63 -5.04 7.41
C LEU A 109 -8.18 -3.62 7.25
N VAL A 110 -8.51 -3.19 6.03
CA VAL A 110 -9.13 -1.88 5.75
C VAL A 110 -10.41 -1.70 6.56
N ALA A 111 -11.28 -2.73 6.60
CA ALA A 111 -12.55 -2.67 7.32
C ALA A 111 -12.42 -2.40 8.83
N THR A 112 -11.22 -2.59 9.40
CA THR A 112 -10.97 -2.38 10.83
C THR A 112 -9.75 -1.51 11.12
N SER A 113 -9.20 -0.84 10.09
CA SER A 113 -7.97 -0.05 10.17
C SER A 113 -8.11 1.19 11.07
N GLY A 114 -9.33 1.69 11.25
CA GLY A 114 -9.62 2.96 11.91
C GLY A 114 -9.63 4.16 10.95
N TYR A 115 -9.43 3.93 9.65
CA TYR A 115 -9.68 4.90 8.58
C TYR A 115 -11.01 4.58 7.88
N THR A 116 -11.59 5.57 7.20
CA THR A 116 -12.86 5.42 6.46
C THR A 116 -12.70 4.67 5.12
N ASP A 117 -11.48 4.62 4.59
CA ASP A 117 -11.11 3.92 3.36
C ASP A 117 -9.65 3.43 3.48
N LEU A 118 -9.14 2.74 2.45
CA LEU A 118 -7.74 2.36 2.35
C LEU A 118 -6.83 3.59 2.45
N SER A 119 -5.82 3.49 3.30
CA SER A 119 -4.73 4.46 3.40
C SER A 119 -3.42 3.71 3.26
N VAL A 120 -2.53 4.17 2.37
CA VAL A 120 -1.23 3.54 2.14
C VAL A 120 -0.10 4.54 2.25
N TYR A 121 1.04 4.10 2.77
CA TYR A 121 2.28 4.86 2.59
C TYR A 121 2.73 4.74 1.14
N VAL A 122 2.83 5.87 0.42
CA VAL A 122 3.04 5.88 -1.04
C VAL A 122 4.28 5.09 -1.50
N SER A 123 5.34 5.02 -0.67
CA SER A 123 6.53 4.23 -0.97
C SER A 123 6.29 2.72 -1.02
N TYR A 124 5.16 2.26 -0.45
CA TYR A 124 4.70 0.86 -0.47
C TYR A 124 3.34 0.69 -1.15
N ALA A 125 2.89 1.66 -1.95
CA ALA A 125 1.66 1.54 -2.71
C ALA A 125 1.82 0.46 -3.79
N HIS A 126 0.82 -0.43 -3.90
CA HIS A 126 0.81 -1.56 -4.81
C HIS A 126 0.65 -1.13 -6.27
N GLY A 127 -0.15 -0.07 -6.50
CA GLY A 127 -0.50 0.47 -7.81
C GLY A 127 -2.00 0.41 -8.12
N ASP A 128 -2.80 -0.29 -7.29
CA ASP A 128 -4.26 -0.32 -7.43
C ASP A 128 -4.99 0.70 -6.54
N GLU A 129 -4.23 1.50 -5.79
CA GLU A 129 -4.75 2.56 -4.93
C GLU A 129 -5.06 3.85 -5.69
N THR A 130 -6.13 4.53 -5.28
CA THR A 130 -6.47 5.86 -5.80
C THR A 130 -5.45 6.91 -5.35
N ALA A 131 -5.49 8.09 -5.98
CA ALA A 131 -4.68 9.22 -5.54
C ALA A 131 -4.99 9.61 -4.08
N GLU A 132 -6.26 9.56 -3.67
CA GLU A 132 -6.67 9.92 -2.31
C GLU A 132 -6.16 8.93 -1.28
N GLN A 133 -6.16 7.64 -1.61
CA GLN A 133 -5.66 6.57 -0.74
C GLN A 133 -4.12 6.63 -0.56
N LYS A 134 -3.39 7.21 -1.53
CA LYS A 134 -1.93 7.42 -1.46
C LYS A 134 -1.53 8.72 -0.79
N PHE A 135 -2.15 9.83 -1.19
CA PHE A 135 -1.69 11.18 -0.85
C PHE A 135 -2.61 11.92 0.12
N GLY A 136 -3.80 11.39 0.40
CA GLY A 136 -4.80 12.03 1.24
C GLY A 136 -5.55 13.15 0.50
N ARG A 137 -6.87 13.14 0.63
CA ARG A 137 -7.78 14.11 -0.02
C ARG A 137 -7.41 15.57 0.26
N GLU A 138 -6.96 15.86 1.48
CA GLU A 138 -6.64 17.22 1.92
C GLU A 138 -5.32 17.76 1.32
N LYS A 139 -4.36 16.89 1.00
CA LYS A 139 -3.05 17.28 0.45
C LYS A 139 -3.06 17.38 -1.06
N LEU A 140 -3.88 16.56 -1.72
CA LEU A 140 -3.90 16.44 -3.17
C LEU A 140 -4.03 17.76 -3.94
N PRO A 141 -4.92 18.71 -3.58
CA PRO A 141 -5.04 19.96 -4.33
C PRO A 141 -3.71 20.71 -4.41
N ARG A 142 -3.00 20.86 -3.28
CA ARG A 142 -1.70 21.54 -3.23
C ARG A 142 -0.63 20.77 -4.00
N LEU A 143 -0.59 19.44 -3.86
CA LEU A 143 0.38 18.59 -4.56
C LEU A 143 0.20 18.66 -6.09
N VAL A 144 -1.05 18.69 -6.56
CA VAL A 144 -1.38 18.77 -7.99
C VAL A 144 -1.06 20.16 -8.55
N THR A 145 -1.31 21.23 -7.80
CA THR A 145 -0.87 22.59 -8.18
C THR A 145 0.64 22.64 -8.37
N LEU A 146 1.42 22.10 -7.42
CA LEU A 146 2.87 22.06 -7.54
C LEU A 146 3.33 21.18 -8.71
N LYS A 147 2.67 20.03 -8.95
CA LYS A 147 2.97 19.18 -10.10
C LYS A 147 2.78 19.93 -11.42
N LYS A 148 1.71 20.71 -11.56
CA LYS A 148 1.45 21.54 -12.75
C LYS A 148 2.47 22.66 -12.92
N GLU A 149 2.90 23.28 -11.83
CA GLU A 149 3.89 24.37 -11.85
C GLU A 149 5.28 23.87 -12.26
N TRP A 150 5.72 22.75 -11.67
CA TRP A 150 7.11 22.29 -11.75
C TRP A 150 7.34 21.17 -12.76
N ASP A 151 6.30 20.41 -13.13
CA ASP A 151 6.38 19.36 -14.14
C ASP A 151 5.08 19.24 -14.96
N PRO A 152 4.73 20.31 -15.73
CA PRO A 152 3.49 20.38 -16.50
C PRO A 152 3.38 19.30 -17.60
N GLU A 153 4.53 18.85 -18.13
CA GLU A 153 4.61 17.81 -19.16
C GLU A 153 4.67 16.39 -18.58
N ASN A 154 4.64 16.27 -17.25
CA ASN A 154 4.73 15.00 -16.52
C ASN A 154 5.97 14.16 -16.90
N VAL A 155 7.10 14.81 -17.10
CA VAL A 155 8.40 14.17 -17.37
C VAL A 155 8.78 13.22 -16.23
N PHE A 156 8.44 13.57 -14.99
CA PHE A 156 8.65 12.76 -13.79
C PHE A 156 7.36 12.02 -13.37
N GLY A 157 6.90 11.13 -14.25
CA GLY A 157 5.62 10.41 -14.13
C GLY A 157 5.70 8.94 -13.74
N TYR A 158 6.74 8.52 -13.01
CA TYR A 158 7.01 7.10 -12.73
C TYR A 158 6.66 6.70 -11.29
N CYS A 159 6.32 5.42 -11.08
CA CYS A 159 6.28 4.78 -9.75
C CYS A 159 5.35 5.46 -8.72
N ASN A 160 4.04 5.27 -8.87
CA ASN A 160 3.01 5.98 -8.08
C ASN A 160 3.05 7.52 -8.25
N PRO A 161 2.97 8.04 -9.50
CA PRO A 161 3.08 9.46 -9.74
C PRO A 161 1.92 10.25 -9.13
N LEU A 162 2.18 11.52 -8.83
CA LEU A 162 1.12 12.49 -8.58
C LEU A 162 0.31 12.71 -9.87
N PRO A 163 -1.03 12.80 -9.77
CA PRO A 163 -1.84 13.11 -10.93
C PRO A 163 -1.59 14.55 -11.40
N SER A 164 -1.72 14.79 -12.71
CA SER A 164 -1.62 16.14 -13.29
C SER A 164 -2.90 16.96 -13.13
N ARG A 165 -4.01 16.33 -12.73
CA ARG A 165 -5.32 16.95 -12.49
C ARG A 165 -6.04 16.30 -11.32
N TYR A 166 -6.78 17.09 -10.55
CA TYR A 166 -7.58 16.62 -9.43
C TYR A 166 -8.66 17.67 -9.11
N GLY A 167 -9.92 17.26 -9.06
CA GLY A 167 -11.03 18.15 -8.69
C GLY A 167 -11.57 19.07 -9.79
N GLU A 168 -11.28 18.78 -11.07
CA GLU A 168 -11.87 19.41 -12.27
C GLU A 168 -12.16 18.36 -13.35
#